data_AF-A0A3C1YVN9-F1
#
_entry.id   AF-A0A3C1YVN9-F1
#
_cell.length_a   1.000
_cell.length_b   1.000
_cell.length_c   1.000
_cell.angle_alpha   90.00
_cell.angle_beta   90.00
_cell.angle_gamma   90.00
#
_symmetry.space_group_name_H-M   'P 1'
#
loop_
_entity.id
_entity.type
_entity.pdbx_description
1 polymer ?
#
loop_
_entity_poly.entity_id
_entity_poly.type
_entity_poly.pdbx_seq_one_letter_code
_entity_poly.pdbx_strand_id
1 'polypeptide(L)'
;MLYKPDLDPAEMKNIFLISNVLLSIAYSSETGFSLTSAPLLFKPLVANTFEPRLGLLWHSNNNRLRLDIGNSVDLVQYTFEDPKQHLTIGTDFFTYTLLRGEKNFHFPVDAVDYFFGFNLNYADTTTNGIVSSRLRLSHISAHFADGHFDGNSGIWKDGLNPQVYSREFFDLTIGYSLMTNFRGYIGTIYLWHVDPISVQTFIGYVGGEYHLQLTTSSNGYAAYQFTAAGMRPRHEL
;
A
#
# COMPACT_ATOMS: atom_id res chain seq x y z
N MET A 1 3.07 -57.87 16.97
CA MET A 1 2.05 -56.99 17.55
C MET A 1 2.45 -55.57 17.20
N LEU A 2 1.91 -55.02 16.10
CA LEU A 2 2.27 -53.67 15.65
C LEU A 2 1.48 -52.67 16.49
N TYR A 3 2.19 -51.84 17.25
CA TYR A 3 1.62 -50.73 18.01
C TYR A 3 0.99 -49.74 17.02
N LYS A 4 -0.35 -49.66 17.02
CA LYS A 4 -1.06 -48.54 16.40
C LYS A 4 -1.11 -47.44 17.45
N PRO A 5 -0.45 -46.29 17.24
CA PRO A 5 -0.67 -45.14 18.10
C PRO A 5 -2.10 -44.64 17.84
N ASP A 6 -2.95 -44.69 18.86
CA ASP A 6 -4.28 -44.08 18.85
C ASP A 6 -4.12 -42.56 19.04
N LEU A 7 -3.67 -41.88 17.99
CA LEU A 7 -3.63 -40.42 17.97
C LEU A 7 -5.03 -39.87 17.76
N ASP A 8 -5.39 -38.84 18.53
CA ASP A 8 -6.65 -38.12 18.35
C ASP A 8 -6.72 -37.53 16.92
N PRO A 9 -7.85 -37.64 16.21
CA PRO A 9 -8.08 -36.94 14.94
C PRO A 9 -7.61 -35.47 14.91
N ALA A 10 -7.72 -34.74 16.02
CA ALA A 10 -7.22 -33.36 16.14
C ALA A 10 -5.68 -33.29 16.10
N GLU A 11 -5.00 -34.23 16.76
CA GLU A 11 -3.54 -34.36 16.74
C GLU A 11 -3.04 -34.77 15.36
N MET A 12 -3.74 -35.69 14.67
CA MET A 12 -3.41 -36.06 13.29
C MET A 12 -3.56 -34.88 12.32
N LYS A 13 -4.58 -34.04 12.49
CA LYS A 13 -4.76 -32.80 11.70
C LYS A 13 -3.60 -31.82 11.95
N ASN A 14 -3.19 -31.66 13.20
CA ASN A 14 -2.08 -30.76 13.55
C ASN A 14 -0.74 -31.28 13.02
N ILE A 15 -0.47 -32.58 13.14
CA ILE A 15 0.73 -33.22 12.57
C ILE A 15 0.75 -33.08 11.05
N PHE A 16 -0.39 -33.28 10.39
CA PHE A 16 -0.50 -33.09 8.95
C PHE A 16 -0.28 -31.63 8.55
N LEU A 17 -0.83 -30.67 9.29
CA LEU A 17 -0.61 -29.25 9.02
C LEU A 17 0.87 -28.87 9.19
N ILE A 18 1.49 -29.31 10.30
CA ILE A 18 2.91 -29.07 10.59
C ILE A 18 3.79 -29.73 9.53
N SER A 19 3.49 -30.96 9.11
CA SER A 19 4.28 -31.64 8.09
C SER A 19 4.14 -30.97 6.72
N ASN A 20 2.97 -30.46 6.35
CA ASN A 20 2.79 -29.69 5.12
C ASN A 20 3.54 -28.35 5.16
N VAL A 21 3.58 -27.68 6.32
CA VAL A 21 4.38 -26.45 6.51
C VAL A 21 5.88 -26.77 6.45
N LEU A 22 6.34 -27.88 7.04
CA LEU A 22 7.74 -28.29 6.98
C LEU A 22 8.16 -28.73 5.57
N LEU A 23 7.28 -29.44 4.83
CA LEU A 23 7.51 -29.78 3.44
C LEU A 23 7.58 -28.52 2.57
N SER A 24 6.68 -27.55 2.75
CA SER A 24 6.72 -26.31 1.96
C SER A 24 7.98 -25.50 2.24
N ILE A 25 8.50 -25.48 3.47
CA ILE A 25 9.79 -24.87 3.82
C ILE A 25 10.95 -25.61 3.13
N ALA A 26 10.94 -26.95 3.09
CA ALA A 26 11.97 -27.74 2.42
C ALA A 26 11.99 -27.51 0.90
N TYR A 27 10.81 -27.52 0.25
CA TYR A 27 10.66 -27.21 -1.18
C TYR A 27 11.06 -25.76 -1.52
N SER A 28 10.90 -24.82 -0.58
CA SER A 28 11.34 -23.43 -0.71
C SER A 28 12.85 -23.32 -0.99
N SER A 29 13.66 -24.18 -0.35
CA SER A 29 15.13 -24.11 -0.42
C SER A 29 15.72 -24.48 -1.78
N GLU A 30 15.03 -25.30 -2.57
CA GLU A 30 15.46 -25.69 -3.93
C GLU A 30 14.89 -24.79 -5.02
N THR A 31 13.78 -24.10 -4.73
CA THR A 31 13.03 -23.32 -5.72
C THR A 31 13.35 -21.84 -5.69
N GLY A 32 14.16 -21.34 -4.74
CA GLY A 32 14.48 -19.92 -4.61
C GLY A 32 13.36 -19.07 -3.98
N PHE A 33 12.22 -19.68 -3.64
CA PHE A 33 11.16 -19.05 -2.86
C PHE A 33 11.50 -19.03 -1.37
N SER A 34 11.02 -18.02 -0.64
CA SER A 34 11.08 -17.97 0.81
C SER A 34 9.98 -17.08 1.36
N LEU A 35 9.37 -17.46 2.49
CA LEU A 35 8.62 -16.50 3.31
C LEU A 35 9.61 -15.47 3.84
N THR A 36 9.29 -14.18 3.71
CA THR A 36 10.22 -13.10 4.04
C THR A 36 9.66 -12.17 5.10
N SER A 37 10.55 -11.69 5.97
CA SER A 37 10.34 -10.51 6.82
C SER A 37 11.37 -9.42 6.51
N ALA A 38 12.04 -9.55 5.35
CA ALA A 38 13.03 -8.61 4.89
C ALA A 38 12.43 -7.22 4.67
N PRO A 39 13.26 -6.17 4.62
CA PRO A 39 12.82 -4.86 4.17
C PRO A 39 12.13 -4.95 2.81
N LEU A 40 11.15 -4.07 2.59
CA LEU A 40 10.41 -4.00 1.32
C LEU A 40 11.35 -3.89 0.13
N LEU A 41 11.13 -4.75 -0.87
CA LEU A 41 11.88 -4.74 -2.11
C LEU A 41 11.64 -3.44 -2.88
N PHE A 42 10.40 -2.94 -2.86
CA PHE A 42 10.03 -1.63 -3.37
C PHE A 42 9.52 -0.74 -2.23
N LYS A 43 10.32 0.25 -1.84
CA LYS A 43 9.92 1.21 -0.79
C LYS A 43 8.82 2.15 -1.29
N PRO A 44 7.81 2.48 -0.46
CA PRO A 44 6.79 3.47 -0.81
C PRO A 44 7.42 4.78 -1.34
N LEU A 45 6.84 5.36 -2.38
CA LEU A 45 7.28 6.64 -2.93
C LEU A 45 6.91 7.78 -2.00
N VAL A 46 7.83 8.69 -1.70
CA VAL A 46 7.59 9.74 -0.71
C VAL A 46 6.48 10.70 -1.16
N ALA A 47 6.55 11.18 -2.41
CA ALA A 47 5.66 12.19 -2.96
C ALA A 47 4.37 11.62 -3.58
N ASN A 48 4.23 10.31 -3.73
CA ASN A 48 3.02 9.71 -4.30
C ASN A 48 1.90 9.66 -3.26
N THR A 49 0.72 10.15 -3.63
CA THR A 49 -0.46 10.23 -2.75
C THR A 49 -1.07 8.87 -2.43
N PHE A 50 -0.81 7.82 -3.21
CA PHE A 50 -1.36 6.47 -3.00
C PHE A 50 -0.32 5.53 -2.38
N GLU A 51 0.19 5.90 -1.21
CA GLU A 51 1.26 5.15 -0.53
C GLU A 51 0.97 4.97 0.96
N PRO A 52 1.27 3.79 1.53
CA PRO A 52 1.18 3.56 2.96
C PRO A 52 2.21 4.42 3.68
N ARG A 53 1.74 5.13 4.71
CA ARG A 53 2.56 6.00 5.55
C ARG A 53 1.97 6.08 6.96
N LEU A 54 2.82 6.42 7.92
CA LEU A 54 2.44 6.77 9.28
C LEU A 54 2.73 8.25 9.48
N GLY A 55 1.71 9.04 9.77
CA GLY A 55 1.92 10.47 9.96
C GLY A 55 0.67 11.29 10.20
N LEU A 56 0.90 12.57 10.47
CA LEU A 56 -0.12 13.58 10.70
C LEU A 56 0.17 14.78 9.80
N LEU A 57 -0.86 15.31 9.15
CA LEU A 57 -0.79 16.53 8.37
C LEU A 57 -1.86 17.52 8.86
N TRP A 58 -1.40 18.65 9.39
CA TRP A 58 -2.27 19.69 9.89
C TRP A 58 -2.65 20.67 8.77
N HIS A 59 -3.95 20.87 8.57
CA HIS A 59 -4.48 21.87 7.65
C HIS A 59 -4.86 23.13 8.46
N SER A 60 -3.94 24.10 8.49
CA SER A 60 -4.07 25.33 9.30
C SER A 60 -5.29 26.18 8.95
N ASN A 61 -5.74 26.14 7.71
CA ASN A 61 -6.74 27.08 7.20
C ASN A 61 -8.17 26.73 7.60
N ASN A 62 -8.42 25.49 8.04
CA ASN A 62 -9.75 24.95 8.26
C ASN A 62 -9.86 24.06 9.51
N ASN A 63 -8.85 24.11 10.39
CA ASN A 63 -8.81 23.34 11.64
C ASN A 63 -9.09 21.84 11.41
N ARG A 64 -8.53 21.30 10.32
CA ARG A 64 -8.62 19.88 9.96
C ARG A 64 -7.26 19.24 10.12
N LEU A 65 -7.28 17.97 10.46
CA LEU A 65 -6.09 17.15 10.62
C LEU A 65 -6.28 15.90 9.76
N ARG A 66 -5.28 15.57 8.95
CA ARG A 66 -5.21 14.29 8.26
C ARG A 66 -4.32 13.36 9.07
N LEU A 67 -4.83 12.18 9.40
CA LEU A 67 -4.09 11.11 10.04
C LEU A 67 -3.94 9.97 9.04
N ASP A 68 -2.70 9.58 8.80
CA ASP A 68 -2.36 8.48 7.91
C ASP A 68 -1.84 7.31 8.75
N ILE A 69 -2.48 6.15 8.58
CA ILE A 69 -2.08 4.91 9.24
C ILE A 69 -1.95 3.83 8.18
N GLY A 70 -0.77 3.25 8.02
CA GLY A 70 -0.56 2.31 6.93
C GLY A 70 0.72 1.53 7.02
N ASN A 71 0.71 0.36 6.39
CA ASN A 71 1.90 -0.45 6.18
C ASN A 71 1.85 -1.19 4.84
N SER A 72 3.04 -1.53 4.34
CA SER A 72 3.24 -2.48 3.24
C SER A 72 4.13 -3.60 3.76
N VAL A 73 3.84 -4.83 3.35
CA VAL A 73 4.63 -6.00 3.75
C VAL A 73 4.83 -6.90 2.54
N ASP A 74 6.07 -7.28 2.30
CA ASP A 74 6.42 -8.36 1.38
C ASP A 74 6.27 -9.70 2.13
N LEU A 75 5.46 -10.61 1.58
CA LEU A 75 5.13 -11.89 2.23
C LEU A 75 6.02 -13.02 1.72
N VAL A 76 6.23 -13.04 0.41
CA VAL A 76 7.00 -14.07 -0.28
C VAL A 76 8.05 -13.39 -1.14
N GLN A 77 9.28 -13.90 -1.09
CA GLN A 77 10.38 -13.51 -1.96
C GLN A 77 10.78 -14.69 -2.82
N TYR A 78 11.12 -14.42 -4.08
CA TYR A 78 11.82 -15.30 -4.98
C TYR A 78 13.15 -14.66 -5.37
N THR A 79 14.24 -15.41 -5.25
CA THR A 79 15.57 -14.98 -5.71
C THR A 79 15.92 -15.77 -6.96
N PHE A 80 16.28 -15.06 -8.04
CA PHE A 80 16.67 -15.68 -9.30
C PHE A 80 18.06 -16.30 -9.19
N GLU A 81 18.52 -16.97 -10.26
CA GLU A 81 19.88 -17.50 -10.35
C GLU A 81 20.94 -16.41 -10.17
N ASP A 82 20.69 -15.20 -10.68
CA ASP A 82 21.46 -14.02 -10.30
C ASP A 82 20.97 -13.52 -8.93
N PRO A 83 21.80 -13.60 -7.86
CA PRO A 83 21.39 -13.20 -6.51
C PRO A 83 21.15 -11.69 -6.37
N LYS A 84 21.41 -10.90 -7.40
CA LYS A 84 21.10 -9.46 -7.45
C LYS A 84 19.65 -9.18 -7.87
N GLN A 85 18.97 -10.20 -8.36
CA GLN A 85 17.60 -10.13 -8.85
C GLN A 85 16.65 -10.78 -7.86
N HIS A 86 15.64 -10.03 -7.45
CA HIS A 86 14.61 -10.50 -6.55
C HIS A 86 13.23 -10.13 -7.05
N LEU A 87 12.26 -10.96 -6.71
CA LEU A 87 10.84 -10.72 -6.90
C LEU A 87 10.15 -10.89 -5.55
N THR A 88 9.23 -10.01 -5.17
CA THR A 88 8.39 -10.19 -3.98
C THR A 88 6.91 -10.07 -4.31
N ILE A 89 6.10 -10.85 -3.59
CA ILE A 89 4.64 -10.70 -3.54
C ILE A 89 4.29 -10.23 -2.14
N GLY A 90 3.54 -9.14 -2.06
CA GLY A 90 3.19 -8.49 -0.83
C GLY A 90 1.77 -7.92 -0.83
N THR A 91 1.47 -7.19 0.24
CA THR A 91 0.18 -6.54 0.44
C THR A 91 0.34 -5.17 1.08
N ASP A 92 -0.57 -4.26 0.72
CA ASP A 92 -0.66 -2.92 1.25
C ASP A 92 -1.97 -2.79 2.03
N PHE A 93 -1.91 -2.19 3.23
CA PHE A 93 -3.08 -1.79 4.00
C PHE A 93 -2.84 -0.43 4.61
N PHE A 94 -3.68 0.55 4.28
CA PHE A 94 -3.57 1.88 4.87
C PHE A 94 -4.87 2.67 4.82
N THR A 95 -4.96 3.70 5.65
CA THR A 95 -6.09 4.62 5.69
C THR A 95 -5.63 6.06 5.63
N TYR A 96 -6.45 6.90 4.98
CA TYR A 96 -6.38 8.35 5.12
C TYR A 96 -7.61 8.82 5.88
N THR A 97 -7.38 9.32 7.08
CA THR A 97 -8.44 9.71 8.01
C THR A 97 -8.48 11.22 8.11
N LEU A 98 -9.62 11.81 7.74
CA LEU A 98 -9.88 13.22 7.96
C LEU A 98 -10.50 13.42 9.34
N LEU A 99 -9.83 14.22 10.15
CA LEU A 99 -10.23 14.59 11.50
C LEU A 99 -10.59 16.08 11.53
N ARG A 100 -11.57 16.43 12.36
CA ARG A 100 -11.95 17.82 12.62
C ARG A 100 -11.50 18.22 14.02
N GLY A 101 -10.83 19.36 14.15
CA GLY A 101 -10.51 19.88 15.47
C GLY A 101 -11.76 20.42 16.16
N GLU A 102 -12.04 19.93 17.36
CA GLU A 102 -13.06 20.48 18.26
C GLU A 102 -12.43 21.02 19.55
N LYS A 103 -13.24 21.67 20.38
CA LYS A 103 -12.81 22.17 21.69
C LYS A 103 -12.33 21.01 22.56
N ASN A 104 -11.44 21.32 23.50
CA ASN A 104 -10.93 20.37 24.50
C ASN A 104 -10.18 19.17 23.88
N PHE A 105 -9.47 19.37 22.77
CA PHE A 105 -8.63 18.34 22.14
C PHE A 105 -9.41 17.09 21.68
N HIS A 106 -10.62 17.30 21.17
CA HIS A 106 -11.42 16.24 20.53
C HIS A 106 -11.21 16.28 19.01
N PHE A 107 -11.05 15.10 18.42
CA PHE A 107 -10.82 14.91 16.98
C PHE A 107 -11.80 13.87 16.43
N PRO A 108 -13.10 14.20 16.32
CA PRO A 108 -14.05 13.31 15.68
C PRO A 108 -13.64 13.03 14.23
N VAL A 109 -13.88 11.81 13.78
CA VAL A 109 -13.50 11.35 12.44
C VAL A 109 -14.57 11.79 11.45
N ASP A 110 -14.21 12.66 10.52
CA ASP A 110 -15.12 13.17 9.51
C ASP A 110 -15.29 12.13 8.38
N ALA A 111 -14.17 11.66 7.83
CA ALA A 111 -14.17 10.66 6.76
C ALA A 111 -12.93 9.77 6.84
N VAL A 112 -13.05 8.56 6.31
CA VAL A 112 -11.93 7.61 6.18
C VAL A 112 -11.92 6.99 4.79
N ASP A 113 -10.77 7.09 4.14
CA ASP A 113 -10.46 6.33 2.93
C ASP A 113 -9.71 5.06 3.32
N TYR A 114 -10.28 3.89 3.08
CA TYR A 114 -9.65 2.59 3.31
C TYR A 114 -8.99 2.09 2.04
N PHE A 115 -7.71 1.74 2.15
CA PHE A 115 -6.93 1.16 1.07
C PHE A 115 -6.50 -0.25 1.43
N PHE A 116 -6.68 -1.16 0.49
CA PHE A 116 -6.04 -2.46 0.54
C PHE A 116 -5.65 -2.93 -0.86
N GLY A 117 -4.59 -3.72 -0.94
CA GLY A 117 -4.15 -4.26 -2.22
C GLY A 117 -3.07 -5.32 -2.10
N PHE A 118 -2.78 -5.91 -3.25
CA PHE A 118 -1.65 -6.81 -3.45
C PHE A 118 -0.62 -6.12 -4.31
N ASN A 119 0.65 -6.40 -4.04
CA ASN A 119 1.76 -5.86 -4.80
C ASN A 119 2.68 -7.00 -5.29
N LEU A 120 3.23 -6.80 -6.48
CA LEU A 120 4.28 -7.61 -7.06
C LEU A 120 5.45 -6.66 -7.33
N ASN A 121 6.58 -6.91 -6.69
CA ASN A 121 7.76 -6.06 -6.79
C ASN A 121 8.91 -6.83 -7.42
N TYR A 122 9.73 -6.14 -8.18
CA TYR A 122 10.99 -6.65 -8.73
C TYR A 122 12.11 -5.66 -8.47
N ALA A 123 13.31 -6.16 -8.22
CA ALA A 123 14.50 -5.32 -8.22
C ALA A 123 15.72 -6.06 -8.80
N ASP A 124 16.55 -5.32 -9.53
CA ASP A 124 17.84 -5.76 -10.04
C ASP A 124 18.93 -4.78 -9.59
N THR A 125 19.87 -5.28 -8.80
CA THR A 125 21.02 -4.51 -8.31
C THR A 125 22.15 -4.54 -9.34
N THR A 126 22.43 -3.40 -9.97
CA THR A 126 23.53 -3.25 -10.93
C THR A 126 24.76 -2.57 -10.29
N THR A 127 25.86 -2.46 -11.02
CA THR A 127 27.04 -1.70 -10.57
C THR A 127 26.77 -0.21 -10.38
N ASN A 128 25.78 0.34 -11.09
CA ASN A 128 25.50 1.78 -11.14
C ASN A 128 24.29 2.20 -10.30
N GLY A 129 23.55 1.25 -9.73
CA GLY A 129 22.31 1.51 -9.02
C GLY A 129 21.35 0.34 -9.03
N ILE A 130 20.12 0.57 -8.56
CA ILE A 130 19.08 -0.45 -8.48
C ILE A 130 17.93 -0.07 -9.39
N VAL A 131 17.58 -0.94 -10.34
CA VAL A 131 16.32 -0.83 -11.09
C VAL A 131 15.26 -1.56 -10.28
N SER A 132 14.13 -0.91 -10.01
CA SER A 132 13.02 -1.56 -9.33
C SER A 132 11.71 -1.29 -10.03
N SER A 133 10.76 -2.22 -9.92
CA SER A 133 9.41 -2.04 -10.40
C SER A 133 8.41 -2.58 -9.40
N ARG A 134 7.20 -2.05 -9.45
CA ARG A 134 6.07 -2.50 -8.63
C ARG A 134 4.81 -2.44 -9.45
N LEU A 135 4.08 -3.55 -9.46
CA LEU A 135 2.70 -3.62 -9.92
C LEU A 135 1.79 -3.80 -8.71
N ARG A 136 0.74 -2.98 -8.60
CA ARG A 136 -0.28 -3.11 -7.54
C ARG A 136 -1.65 -3.35 -8.15
N LEU A 137 -2.41 -4.19 -7.48
CA LEU A 137 -3.85 -4.35 -7.63
C LEU A 137 -4.47 -3.81 -6.35
N SER A 138 -5.22 -2.71 -6.44
CA SER A 138 -5.68 -2.01 -5.25
C SER A 138 -7.15 -1.65 -5.31
N HIS A 139 -7.77 -1.62 -4.13
CA HIS A 139 -9.09 -1.09 -3.89
C HIS A 139 -8.97 0.03 -2.86
N ILE A 140 -9.65 1.14 -3.13
CA ILE A 140 -9.88 2.22 -2.19
C ILE A 140 -11.37 2.47 -2.05
N SER A 141 -11.87 2.62 -0.83
CA SER A 141 -13.23 3.09 -0.57
C SER A 141 -13.27 4.20 0.46
N ALA A 142 -14.19 5.15 0.29
CA ALA A 142 -14.36 6.28 1.20
C ALA A 142 -15.66 6.15 1.99
N HIS A 143 -15.60 6.46 3.29
CA HIS A 143 -16.73 6.36 4.21
C HIS A 143 -16.80 7.61 5.08
N PHE A 144 -18.01 8.16 5.25
CA PHE A 144 -18.25 9.10 6.35
C PHE A 144 -18.23 8.36 7.69
N ALA A 145 -17.74 9.05 8.72
CA ALA A 145 -17.69 8.54 10.08
C ALA A 145 -18.53 9.41 11.03
N ASP A 146 -18.46 9.12 12.33
CA ASP A 146 -19.27 9.73 13.37
C ASP A 146 -19.12 11.26 13.44
N GLY A 147 -17.93 11.77 13.11
CA GLY A 147 -17.66 13.19 13.02
C GLY A 147 -18.39 13.93 11.91
N HIS A 148 -18.87 13.24 10.87
CA HIS A 148 -19.70 13.84 9.83
C HIS A 148 -21.19 13.85 10.16
N PHE A 149 -21.61 13.11 11.19
CA PHE A 149 -22.98 13.12 11.66
C PHE A 149 -23.19 14.21 12.71
N ASP A 150 -24.31 14.93 12.65
CA ASP A 150 -24.76 15.82 13.73
C ASP A 150 -25.81 15.11 14.58
N GLY A 151 -25.38 14.64 15.75
CA GLY A 151 -26.24 13.93 16.68
C GLY A 151 -27.36 14.78 17.30
N ASN A 152 -27.25 16.11 17.31
CA ASN A 152 -28.29 16.98 17.86
C ASN A 152 -29.46 17.14 16.89
N SER A 153 -29.16 17.32 15.59
CA SER A 153 -30.15 17.47 14.54
C SER A 153 -30.54 16.16 13.86
N GLY A 154 -29.80 15.07 14.11
CA GLY A 154 -30.05 13.76 13.52
C GLY A 154 -29.82 13.70 12.00
N ILE A 155 -28.95 14.57 11.48
CA ILE A 155 -28.66 14.69 10.04
C ILE A 155 -27.16 14.63 9.78
N TRP A 156 -26.80 14.16 8.59
CA TRP A 156 -25.44 14.30 8.09
C TRP A 156 -25.12 15.76 7.78
N LYS A 157 -23.87 16.16 8.05
CA LYS A 157 -23.41 17.51 7.79
C LYS A 157 -23.44 17.83 6.30
N ASP A 158 -23.51 19.13 6.01
CA ASP A 158 -23.58 19.67 4.64
C ASP A 158 -24.76 19.15 3.79
N GLY A 159 -25.75 18.49 4.41
CA GLY A 159 -26.87 17.87 3.71
C GLY A 159 -26.47 16.65 2.87
N LEU A 160 -25.27 16.09 3.09
CA LEU A 160 -24.72 15.00 2.31
C LEU A 160 -24.96 13.66 3.01
N ASN A 161 -25.81 12.81 2.45
CA ASN A 161 -25.90 11.43 2.90
C ASN A 161 -24.65 10.64 2.47
N PRO A 162 -24.23 9.62 3.23
CA PRO A 162 -23.19 8.70 2.82
C PRO A 162 -23.51 8.10 1.46
N GLN A 163 -22.52 8.12 0.58
CA GLN A 163 -22.58 7.48 -0.73
C GLN A 163 -21.45 6.47 -0.83
N VAL A 164 -21.67 5.41 -1.59
CA VAL A 164 -20.59 4.48 -1.92
C VAL A 164 -19.62 5.22 -2.83
N TYR A 165 -18.37 5.27 -2.39
CA TYR A 165 -17.27 5.73 -3.20
C TYR A 165 -16.21 4.65 -3.21
N SER A 166 -15.92 4.09 -4.38
CA SER A 166 -14.85 3.11 -4.54
C SER A 166 -14.08 3.31 -5.83
N ARG A 167 -12.82 2.89 -5.81
CA ARG A 167 -12.00 2.76 -7.00
C ARG A 167 -11.16 1.50 -6.92
N GLU A 168 -11.07 0.81 -8.03
CA GLU A 168 -10.27 -0.37 -8.19
C GLU A 168 -9.34 -0.16 -9.38
N PHE A 169 -8.05 -0.32 -9.13
CA PHE A 169 -7.04 0.15 -10.08
C PHE A 169 -5.74 -0.66 -10.06
N PHE A 170 -5.09 -0.66 -11.23
CA PHE A 170 -3.74 -1.17 -11.41
C PHE A 170 -2.79 0.00 -11.28
N ASP A 171 -1.72 -0.14 -10.52
CA ASP A 171 -0.64 0.86 -10.46
C ASP A 171 0.69 0.19 -10.81
N LEU A 172 1.30 0.63 -11.92
CA LEU A 172 2.62 0.18 -12.34
C LEU A 172 3.61 1.32 -12.15
N THR A 173 4.64 1.06 -11.35
CA THR A 173 5.76 1.98 -11.13
C THR A 173 7.06 1.33 -11.58
N ILE A 174 7.94 2.10 -12.21
CA ILE A 174 9.33 1.76 -12.48
C ILE A 174 10.20 2.85 -11.87
N GLY A 175 11.20 2.45 -11.10
CA GLY A 175 12.15 3.32 -10.43
C GLY A 175 13.59 2.95 -10.76
N TYR A 176 14.46 3.95 -10.69
CA TYR A 176 15.90 3.76 -10.72
C TYR A 176 16.54 4.54 -9.59
N SER A 177 17.21 3.81 -8.70
CA SER A 177 17.94 4.37 -7.57
C SER A 177 19.41 4.51 -7.94
N LEU A 178 19.86 5.75 -8.14
CA LEU A 178 21.26 6.10 -8.32
C LEU A 178 21.93 6.16 -6.94
N MET A 179 22.87 5.26 -6.70
CA MET A 179 23.48 5.10 -5.38
C MET A 179 22.41 4.83 -4.29
N THR A 180 22.67 5.19 -3.03
CA THR A 180 21.74 4.99 -1.91
C THR A 180 20.76 6.13 -1.69
N ASN A 181 20.96 7.29 -2.33
CA ASN A 181 20.34 8.55 -1.88
C ASN A 181 19.34 9.15 -2.88
N PHE A 182 19.43 8.85 -4.18
CA PHE A 182 18.51 9.42 -5.17
C PHE A 182 17.72 8.31 -5.87
N ARG A 183 16.40 8.50 -6.00
CA ARG A 183 15.52 7.62 -6.78
C ARG A 183 14.67 8.44 -7.72
N GLY A 184 14.83 8.22 -9.02
CA GLY A 184 13.90 8.70 -10.05
C GLY A 184 12.88 7.62 -10.38
N TYR A 185 11.65 8.00 -10.71
CA TYR A 185 10.60 7.03 -11.02
C TYR A 185 9.54 7.59 -11.98
N ILE A 186 8.90 6.68 -12.68
CA ILE A 186 7.74 6.92 -13.53
C ILE A 186 6.70 5.83 -13.26
N GLY A 187 5.43 6.16 -13.38
CA GLY A 187 4.40 5.16 -13.26
C GLY A 187 3.07 5.60 -13.84
N THR A 188 2.12 4.67 -13.76
CA THR A 188 0.79 4.84 -14.28
C THR A 188 -0.24 4.12 -13.43
N ILE A 189 -1.41 4.74 -13.27
CA ILE A 189 -2.59 4.14 -12.65
C ILE A 189 -3.67 3.99 -13.71
N TYR A 190 -4.20 2.78 -13.83
CA TYR A 190 -5.36 2.48 -14.65
C TYR A 190 -6.54 2.08 -13.76
N LEU A 191 -7.60 2.88 -13.77
CA LEU A 191 -8.82 2.63 -13.00
C LEU A 191 -9.76 1.78 -13.87
N TRP A 192 -10.06 0.55 -13.46
CA TRP A 192 -10.99 -0.31 -14.20
C TRP A 192 -12.40 -0.30 -13.64
N HIS A 193 -12.56 0.09 -12.37
CA HIS A 193 -13.87 0.28 -11.75
C HIS A 193 -13.83 1.51 -10.84
N VAL A 194 -14.89 2.32 -10.93
CA VAL A 194 -15.04 3.56 -10.17
C VAL A 194 -16.52 3.79 -9.89
N ASP A 195 -16.86 4.00 -8.62
CA ASP A 195 -18.18 4.38 -8.16
C ASP A 195 -18.06 5.67 -7.32
N PRO A 196 -18.81 6.75 -7.61
CA PRO A 196 -19.68 6.97 -8.78
C PRO A 196 -18.88 7.11 -10.08
N ILE A 197 -19.49 6.73 -11.21
CA ILE A 197 -18.85 6.68 -12.53
C ILE A 197 -18.13 8.00 -12.85
N SER A 198 -16.81 7.90 -13.07
CA SER A 198 -15.93 9.00 -13.44
C SER A 198 -15.31 8.76 -14.81
N VAL A 199 -15.06 9.84 -15.56
CA VAL A 199 -14.47 9.83 -16.91
C VAL A 199 -12.93 9.75 -16.92
N GLN A 200 -12.29 9.61 -15.77
CA GLN A 200 -10.82 9.50 -15.66
C GLN A 200 -10.39 8.05 -15.46
N THR A 201 -9.80 7.45 -16.51
CA THR A 201 -9.42 6.02 -16.52
C THR A 201 -7.92 5.82 -16.41
N PHE A 202 -7.11 6.84 -16.73
CA PHE A 202 -5.66 6.72 -16.82
C PHE A 202 -4.95 7.93 -16.18
N ILE A 203 -3.98 7.67 -15.31
CA ILE A 203 -3.18 8.68 -14.62
C ILE A 203 -1.72 8.32 -14.80
N GLY A 204 -0.92 9.21 -15.39
CA GLY A 204 0.52 9.08 -15.45
C GLY A 204 1.19 9.94 -14.39
N TYR A 205 2.33 9.50 -13.86
CA TYR A 205 3.14 10.31 -12.96
C TYR A 205 4.63 10.07 -13.17
N VAL A 206 5.43 11.11 -12.91
CA VAL A 206 6.89 11.07 -12.92
C VAL A 206 7.40 11.87 -11.73
N GLY A 207 8.43 11.37 -11.07
CA GLY A 207 8.94 11.99 -9.86
C GLY A 207 10.37 11.62 -9.54
N GLY A 208 10.87 12.26 -8.51
CA GLY A 208 12.20 12.02 -7.96
C GLY A 208 12.22 12.32 -6.48
N GLU A 209 13.04 11.58 -5.76
CA GLU A 209 13.23 11.74 -4.32
C GLU A 209 14.69 11.59 -3.95
N TYR A 210 15.09 12.36 -2.95
CA TYR A 210 16.42 12.40 -2.38
C TYR A 210 16.33 12.15 -0.88
N HIS A 211 17.05 11.13 -0.41
CA HIS A 211 17.11 10.71 0.99
C HIS A 211 18.40 11.17 1.63
N LEU A 212 18.28 11.77 2.81
CA LEU A 212 19.36 12.32 3.61
C LEU A 212 19.39 11.62 4.96
N GLN A 213 20.51 11.00 5.29
CA GLN A 213 20.74 10.57 6.67
C GLN A 213 21.17 11.78 7.49
N LEU A 214 20.30 12.25 8.39
CA LEU A 214 20.55 13.42 9.25
C LEU A 214 21.37 13.01 10.48
N THR A 215 21.03 11.86 11.06
CA THR A 215 21.73 11.25 12.19
C THR A 215 21.75 9.73 12.02
N THR A 216 22.33 9.00 12.97
CA THR A 216 22.28 7.53 13.00
C THR A 216 20.86 6.96 13.12
N SER A 217 19.90 7.74 13.63
CA SER A 217 18.52 7.32 13.89
C SER A 217 17.46 8.15 13.15
N SER A 218 17.87 9.17 12.38
CA SER A 218 16.95 10.10 11.72
C SER A 218 17.32 10.29 10.26
N ASN A 219 16.30 10.18 9.41
CA ASN A 219 16.41 10.44 7.98
C ASN A 219 15.48 11.60 7.61
N GLY A 220 15.94 12.43 6.69
CA GLY A 220 15.14 13.44 6.00
C GLY A 220 15.02 13.09 4.53
N TYR A 221 14.07 13.71 3.85
CA TYR A 221 13.91 13.54 2.41
C TYR A 221 13.42 14.83 1.75
N ALA A 222 13.72 14.97 0.47
CA ALA A 222 13.11 15.93 -0.43
C ALA A 222 12.58 15.17 -1.64
N ALA A 223 11.31 15.36 -1.99
CA ALA A 223 10.69 14.64 -3.08
C ALA A 223 9.71 15.53 -3.85
N TYR A 224 9.59 15.28 -5.14
CA TYR A 224 8.64 15.96 -6.01
C TYR A 224 8.06 14.96 -7.01
N GLN A 225 6.76 15.09 -7.28
CA GLN A 225 6.06 14.30 -8.27
C GLN A 225 5.15 15.20 -9.09
N PHE A 226 5.24 15.04 -10.41
CA PHE A 226 4.26 15.55 -11.35
C PHE A 226 3.28 14.43 -11.69
N THR A 227 1.98 14.72 -11.62
CA THR A 227 0.90 13.77 -11.93
C THR A 227 -0.03 14.40 -12.96
N ALA A 228 -0.36 13.65 -14.01
CA ALA A 228 -1.31 14.05 -15.04
C ALA A 228 -2.40 12.98 -15.18
N ALA A 229 -3.66 13.40 -15.14
CA ALA A 229 -4.81 12.52 -15.32
C ALA A 229 -5.46 12.76 -16.68
N GLY A 230 -5.57 11.71 -17.49
CA GLY A 230 -6.30 11.72 -18.75
C GLY A 230 -7.80 11.61 -18.53
N MET A 231 -8.57 12.52 -19.11
CA MET A 231 -10.03 12.41 -19.19
C MET A 231 -10.41 11.70 -20.49
N ARG A 232 -11.21 10.62 -20.44
CA ARG A 232 -11.92 10.12 -21.62
C ARG A 232 -13.03 11.11 -21.99
N PRO A 233 -13.23 11.43 -23.28
CA PRO A 233 -14.39 12.20 -23.71
C PRO A 233 -15.68 11.46 -23.34
N ARG A 234 -16.67 12.20 -22.84
CA ARG A 234 -18.04 11.72 -22.61
C ARG A 234 -18.75 11.52 -23.96
N HIS A 235 -18.44 10.46 -24.69
CA HIS A 235 -19.28 9.97 -25.77
C HIS A 235 -19.42 8.47 -25.63
N GLU A 236 -20.67 8.00 -25.63
CA GLU A 236 -21.15 6.61 -25.49
C GLU A 236 -21.41 6.13 -24.04
N LEU A 237 -22.52 6.63 -23.48
CA LEU A 237 -23.43 5.87 -22.61
C LEU A 237 -24.86 6.16 -23.08
#